data_AF-A0A7V9K9U6-F1
#
_entry.id   AF-A0A7V9K9U6-F1
#
_cell.length_a   1.000
_cell.length_b   1.000
_cell.length_c   1.000
_cell.angle_alpha   90.00
_cell.angle_beta   90.00
_cell.angle_gamma   90.00
#
_symmetry.space_group_name_H-M   'P 1'
#
loop_
_entity.id
_entity.type
_entity.pdbx_description
1 polymer ?
#
loop_
_entity_poly.entity_id
_entity_poly.type
_entity_poly.pdbx_seq_one_letter_code
_entity_poly.pdbx_strand_id
1 'polypeptide(L)'
;DFGGFVRHYEIPDLVRVASPVFVKFGLRNAPNIYPSGTHLEATAVALGRERVRRAEIGLSMLDRYYPEAESTERNSVFPGIPAKEGV
;
A
#
# COMPACT_ATOMS: atom_id res chain seq x y z
N ASP A 1 -8.19 -0.61 14.84
CA ASP A 1 -7.95 -0.96 13.43
C ASP A 1 -8.36 -2.39 13.14
N PHE A 2 -9.28 -2.57 12.19
CA PHE A 2 -9.68 -3.89 11.68
C PHE A 2 -8.84 -4.21 10.44
N GLY A 3 -8.26 -5.40 10.39
CA GLY A 3 -7.50 -5.91 9.24
C GLY A 3 -6.60 -7.07 9.62
N GLY A 4 -6.52 -8.08 8.76
CA GLY A 4 -5.54 -9.17 8.89
C GLY A 4 -4.12 -8.71 8.54
N PHE A 5 -3.12 -9.51 8.87
CA PHE A 5 -1.76 -9.32 8.37
C PHE A 5 -1.51 -10.29 7.20
N VAL A 6 -0.84 -9.78 6.18
CA VAL A 6 -0.31 -10.59 5.07
C VAL A 6 1.21 -10.62 5.21
N ARG A 7 1.81 -11.79 5.04
CA ARG A 7 3.27 -11.92 5.03
C ARG A 7 3.78 -11.48 3.66
N HIS A 8 4.87 -10.73 3.59
CA HIS A 8 5.30 -10.11 2.33
C HIS A 8 5.52 -11.13 1.19
N TYR A 9 5.91 -12.36 1.50
CA TYR A 9 6.09 -13.43 0.51
C TYR A 9 4.78 -13.98 -0.08
N GLU A 10 3.63 -13.67 0.51
CA GLU A 10 2.32 -14.05 -0.03
C GLU A 10 1.81 -13.02 -1.06
N ILE A 11 2.44 -11.83 -1.13
CA ILE A 11 2.05 -10.76 -2.06
C ILE A 11 2.06 -11.23 -3.52
N PRO A 12 3.09 -11.93 -4.03
CA PRO A 12 3.11 -12.39 -5.42
C PRO A 12 1.91 -13.28 -5.77
N ASP A 13 1.58 -14.23 -4.89
CA ASP A 13 0.43 -15.11 -5.10
C ASP A 13 -0.88 -14.35 -5.03
N LEU A 14 -1.04 -13.42 -4.08
CA LEU A 14 -2.23 -12.58 -3.99
C LEU A 14 -2.43 -11.73 -5.23
N VAL A 15 -1.37 -11.09 -5.73
CA VAL A 15 -1.43 -10.29 -6.97
C VAL A 15 -1.80 -11.19 -8.15
N ARG A 16 -1.16 -12.36 -8.28
CA ARG A 16 -1.44 -13.30 -9.37
C ARG A 16 -2.89 -13.78 -9.43
N VAL A 17 -3.52 -14.06 -8.27
CA VAL A 17 -4.88 -14.63 -8.23
C VAL A 17 -5.99 -13.59 -8.13
N ALA A 18 -5.71 -12.41 -7.56
CA ALA A 18 -6.72 -11.41 -7.25
C ALA A 18 -6.58 -10.11 -8.06
N SER A 19 -5.68 -10.07 -9.06
CA SER A 19 -5.52 -8.88 -9.90
C SER A 19 -6.86 -8.50 -10.57
N PRO A 20 -7.21 -7.19 -10.59
CA PRO A 20 -6.49 -6.06 -9.99
C PRO A 20 -6.69 -5.97 -8.47
N VAL A 21 -5.59 -5.77 -7.73
CA VAL A 21 -5.62 -5.66 -6.25
C VAL A 21 -4.74 -4.50 -5.75
N PHE A 22 -5.24 -3.78 -4.75
CA PHE A 22 -4.47 -2.75 -4.03
C PHE A 22 -3.90 -3.33 -2.73
N VAL A 23 -2.57 -3.47 -2.67
CA VAL A 23 -1.88 -3.94 -1.47
C VAL A 23 -1.57 -2.76 -0.56
N LYS A 24 -2.25 -2.68 0.59
CA LYS A 24 -2.04 -1.61 1.58
C LYS A 24 -0.99 -2.01 2.62
N PHE A 25 0.10 -1.25 2.71
CA PHE A 25 1.17 -1.47 3.66
C PHE A 25 0.90 -0.77 4.99
N GLY A 26 0.06 -1.39 5.83
CA GLY A 26 -0.20 -0.94 7.20
C GLY A 26 0.93 -1.25 8.18
N LEU A 27 0.83 -0.65 9.37
CA LEU A 27 1.73 -0.88 10.51
C LEU A 27 0.92 -1.42 11.67
N ARG A 28 1.24 -2.64 12.12
CA ARG A 28 0.57 -3.24 13.28
C ARG A 28 0.86 -2.39 14.52
N ASN A 29 -0.18 -2.08 15.29
CA ASN A 29 -0.11 -1.28 16.51
C ASN A 29 0.38 0.17 16.33
N ALA A 30 0.32 0.73 15.11
CA ALA A 30 0.61 2.15 14.93
C ALA A 30 -0.41 3.00 15.69
N PRO A 31 0.03 4.11 16.34
CA PRO A 31 -0.89 5.03 17.00
C PRO A 31 -1.82 5.68 15.96
N ASN A 32 -3.06 5.93 16.36
CA ASN A 32 -3.96 6.76 15.55
C ASN A 32 -3.44 8.21 15.57
N ILE A 33 -3.20 8.76 14.39
CA ILE A 33 -2.66 10.11 14.20
C ILE A 33 -3.71 11.09 13.68
N TYR A 34 -4.98 10.68 13.54
CA TYR A 34 -6.05 11.56 13.07
C TYR A 34 -6.96 12.05 14.22
N PRO A 35 -7.29 13.36 14.26
CA PRO A 35 -6.76 14.44 13.41
C PRO A 35 -5.29 14.75 13.74
N SER A 36 -4.48 15.07 12.73
CA SER A 36 -3.05 15.34 12.89
C SER A 36 -2.77 16.84 12.93
N GLY A 37 -1.91 17.28 13.85
CA GLY A 37 -1.32 18.62 13.88
C GLY A 37 0.20 18.56 14.10
N THR A 38 0.86 19.70 14.25
CA THR A 38 2.33 19.78 14.44
C THR A 38 2.84 18.93 15.62
N HIS A 39 2.04 18.80 16.67
CA HIS A 39 2.31 17.93 17.84
C HIS A 39 2.42 16.43 17.50
N LEU A 40 1.94 15.97 16.34
CA LEU A 40 2.04 14.58 15.87
C LEU A 40 2.89 14.43 14.60
N GLU A 41 3.47 15.52 14.08
CA GLU A 41 4.15 15.53 12.79
C GLU A 41 5.31 14.53 12.73
N ALA A 42 6.18 14.53 13.74
CA ALA A 42 7.30 13.59 13.81
C ALA A 42 6.83 12.13 13.77
N THR A 43 5.75 11.81 14.48
CA THR A 43 5.13 10.48 14.47
C THR A 43 4.54 10.16 13.10
N ALA A 44 3.81 11.09 12.50
CA ALA A 44 3.23 10.91 11.17
C ALA A 44 4.30 10.63 10.10
N VAL A 45 5.41 11.39 10.14
CA VAL A 45 6.57 11.19 9.25
C VAL A 45 7.21 9.82 9.49
N ALA A 46 7.48 9.45 10.74
CA ALA A 46 8.10 8.16 11.06
C ALA A 46 7.24 6.97 10.58
N LEU A 47 5.93 7.02 10.84
CA LEU A 47 4.99 6.01 10.35
C LEU A 47 4.93 6.01 8.82
N GLY A 48 4.96 7.17 8.17
CA GLY A 48 4.99 7.29 6.71
C GLY A 48 6.21 6.59 6.10
N ARG A 49 7.40 6.87 6.63
CA ARG A 49 8.67 6.25 6.17
C ARG A 49 8.65 4.74 6.29
N GLU A 50 8.14 4.20 7.41
CA GLU A 50 8.08 2.74 7.58
C GLU A 50 7.07 2.09 6.62
N ARG A 51 5.97 2.77 6.26
CA ARG A 51 5.06 2.26 5.22
C ARG A 51 5.73 2.20 3.84
N VAL A 52 6.53 3.22 3.49
CA VAL A 52 7.31 3.23 2.23
C VAL A 52 8.32 2.10 2.22
N ARG A 53 9.08 1.92 3.31
CA ARG A 53 10.04 0.80 3.44
C ARG A 53 9.37 -0.57 3.29
N ARG A 54 8.17 -0.77 3.87
CA ARG A 54 7.42 -2.02 3.72
C ARG A 54 6.90 -2.23 2.30
N ALA A 55 6.50 -1.15 1.62
CA ALA A 55 6.10 -1.21 0.22
C ALA A 55 7.29 -1.64 -0.67
N GLU A 56 8.49 -1.10 -0.42
CA GLU A 56 9.72 -1.52 -1.11
C GLU A 56 10.01 -3.01 -0.92
N ILE A 57 9.87 -3.53 0.31
CA ILE A 57 10.00 -4.97 0.58
C ILE A 57 8.96 -5.78 -0.20
N GLY A 58 7.70 -5.33 -0.23
CA GLY A 58 6.64 -5.99 -1.01
C GLY A 58 6.92 -6.01 -2.52
N LEU A 59 7.41 -4.89 -3.07
CA LEU A 59 7.83 -4.79 -4.47
C LEU A 59 9.01 -5.74 -4.76
N SER A 60 9.98 -5.85 -3.85
CA SER A 60 11.10 -6.80 -4.03
C SER A 60 10.65 -8.27 -4.06
N MET A 61 9.55 -8.61 -3.37
CA MET A 61 8.97 -9.95 -3.43
C MET A 61 8.30 -10.20 -4.78
N LEU A 62 7.61 -9.20 -5.34
CA LEU A 62 7.02 -9.28 -6.68
C LEU A 62 8.12 -9.44 -7.73
N ASP A 63 9.13 -8.58 -7.72
CA ASP A 63 10.26 -8.65 -8.67
C ASP A 63 10.95 -10.02 -8.65
N ARG A 64 11.08 -10.63 -7.47
CA ARG A 64 11.74 -11.93 -7.32
C ARG A 64 10.89 -13.14 -7.70
N TYR A 65 9.59 -13.11 -7.42
CA TYR A 65 8.74 -14.30 -7.46
C TYR A 65 7.58 -14.22 -8.46
N TYR A 66 7.29 -13.04 -8.99
CA TYR A 66 6.33 -12.82 -10.07
C TYR A 66 6.69 -11.56 -10.89
N PRO A 67 7.82 -11.60 -11.62
CA PRO A 67 8.35 -10.44 -12.36
C PRO A 67 7.44 -9.95 -13.49
N GLU A 68 6.47 -10.77 -13.92
CA GLU A 68 5.45 -10.42 -14.92
C GLU A 68 4.32 -9.56 -14.33
N ALA A 69 4.33 -9.28 -13.02
CA ALA A 69 3.34 -8.40 -12.40
C ALA A 69 3.46 -6.96 -12.92
N GLU A 70 2.34 -6.44 -13.46
CA GLU A 70 2.27 -5.06 -13.96
C GLU A 70 1.51 -4.15 -12.99
N SER A 71 2.02 -2.94 -12.75
CA SER A 71 1.29 -1.89 -12.05
C SER A 71 0.34 -1.19 -13.01
N THR A 72 -0.87 -0.85 -12.57
CA THR A 72 -1.78 -0.03 -13.37
C THR A 72 -1.19 1.36 -13.64
N GLU A 73 -1.45 1.89 -14.84
CA GLU A 73 -1.05 3.24 -15.25
C GLU A 73 -1.52 4.30 -14.24
N ARG A 74 -0.71 5.33 -14.03
CA ARG A 74 -1.10 6.46 -13.16
C ARG A 74 -2.40 7.09 -13.69
N ASN A 75 -3.33 7.37 -12.78
CA ASN A 75 -4.66 7.91 -13.08
C ASN A 75 -5.61 6.94 -13.81
N SER A 76 -5.31 5.63 -13.79
CA SER A 76 -6.27 4.61 -14.22
C SER A 76 -7.61 4.76 -13.48
N VAL A 77 -8.71 4.63 -14.22
CA VAL A 77 -10.08 4.73 -13.70
C VAL A 77 -10.54 3.35 -13.24
N PHE A 78 -11.06 3.28 -12.03
CA PHE A 78 -11.65 2.05 -11.48
C PHE A 78 -13.13 2.28 -11.14
N PRO A 79 -14.01 1.31 -11.39
CA PRO A 79 -15.40 1.40 -10.96
C PRO A 79 -15.49 1.72 -9.47
N GLY A 80 -16.27 2.75 -9.11
CA GLY A 80 -16.47 3.16 -7.71
C GLY A 80 -15.38 4.04 -7.10
N ILE A 81 -14.28 4.33 -7.80
CA ILE A 81 -13.32 5.36 -7.41
C ILE A 81 -13.64 6.64 -8.19
N PRO A 82 -13.87 7.79 -7.53
CA PRO A 82 -14.08 9.06 -8.22
C PRO A 82 -12.91 9.37 -9.15
N ALA A 83 -13.18 9.48 -10.45
CA ALA A 83 -12.20 9.99 -11.41
C ALA A 83 -12.16 11.53 -11.30
N LYS A 84 -10.96 12.11 -11.39
CA LYS A 84 -10.87 13.54 -11.70
C LYS A 84 -11.36 13.73 -13.14
N GLU A 85 -12.45 14.47 -13.32
CA GLU A 85 -12.74 15.07 -14.62
C GLU A 85 -11.58 16.00 -15.01
N GLY A 86 -11.27 16.03 -16.30
CA GLY A 86 -10.02 16.54 -16.86
C GLY A 86 -9.53 17.87 -16.29
N VAL A 87 -8.22 17.93 -16.06
CA VAL A 87 -7.42 19.17 -16.01
C VAL A 87 -6.59 19.21 -17.27
#